data_AF-A0A2P2KUZ1-F1
#
_entry.id   AF-A0A2P2KUZ1-F1
#
_cell.length_a   1.000
_cell.length_b   1.000
_cell.length_c   1.000
_cell.angle_alpha   90.00
_cell.angle_beta   90.00
_cell.angle_gamma   90.00
#
_symmetry.space_group_name_H-M   'P 1'
#
loop_
_entity.id
_entity.type
_entity.pdbx_description
1 polymer ?
#
loop_
_entity_poly.entity_id
_entity_poly.type
_entity_poly.pdbx_seq_one_letter_code
_entity_poly.pdbx_strand_id
1 'polypeptide(L)'
;MQNQEEEPLANDKTTTEKLEAAAAAAPPPPLQPLSDVVDCTSYFADDDVDHNITAFPPPQSHQVPFVGDKEPLSALAAEYESGSPILLEKIKLLGNQYVAIRRTRGDGNCFFRSFMFAYLEHLLEAQDQAEVDRVKINVEECRKMLQSLGYVDFTFEDFFTLFLEQLDSVLGGTESPISHDELINRSQDESVSDYGE
;
A
#
# COMPACT_ATOMS: atom_id res chain seq x y z
N MET A 1 -24.86 -18.26 48.50
CA MET A 1 -26.27 -18.10 48.93
C MET A 1 -26.35 -16.75 49.62
N GLN A 2 -27.17 -15.78 49.24
CA GLN A 2 -28.37 -15.76 48.40
C GLN A 2 -28.58 -14.32 47.89
N ASN A 3 -29.24 -14.22 46.74
CA ASN A 3 -29.78 -13.02 46.12
C ASN A 3 -30.74 -12.25 47.05
N GLN A 4 -30.83 -10.93 46.85
CA GLN A 4 -32.04 -10.17 47.13
C GLN A 4 -32.30 -9.21 45.96
N GLU A 5 -33.39 -9.46 45.25
CA GLU A 5 -34.19 -8.47 44.54
C GLU A 5 -35.12 -7.78 45.55
N GLU A 6 -35.38 -6.47 45.36
CA GLU A 6 -36.71 -5.86 45.55
C GLU A 6 -36.76 -4.44 44.94
N GLU A 7 -37.75 -4.24 44.07
CA GLU A 7 -38.25 -2.99 43.44
C GLU A 7 -39.08 -2.10 44.42
N PRO A 8 -39.83 -1.05 44.01
CA PRO A 8 -39.58 0.09 43.10
C PRO A 8 -39.89 1.45 43.79
N LEU A 9 -39.51 2.60 43.21
CA LEU A 9 -39.92 3.92 43.73
C LEU A 9 -41.05 4.54 42.91
N ALA A 10 -42.18 4.75 43.58
CA ALA A 10 -43.41 5.31 43.06
C ALA A 10 -43.42 6.84 42.99
N ASN A 11 -44.02 7.34 41.91
CA ASN A 11 -44.73 8.61 41.68
C ASN A 11 -44.73 9.68 42.78
N ASP A 12 -44.18 10.86 42.46
CA ASP A 12 -44.63 12.12 43.05
C ASP A 12 -45.40 12.99 42.04
N LYS A 13 -46.61 13.34 42.48
CA LYS A 13 -47.68 14.02 41.74
C LYS A 13 -47.49 15.53 41.82
N THR A 14 -46.46 16.04 41.17
CA THR A 14 -46.34 17.50 40.93
C THR A 14 -46.59 17.78 39.46
N THR A 15 -47.80 17.43 38.99
CA THR A 15 -48.25 17.70 37.62
C THR A 15 -49.75 18.00 37.65
N THR A 16 -50.14 19.17 38.13
CA THR A 16 -51.35 19.90 37.69
C THR A 16 -51.38 21.24 38.43
N GLU A 17 -51.78 22.31 37.74
CA GLU A 17 -52.08 23.64 38.30
C GLU A 17 -50.88 24.56 38.66
N LYS A 18 -50.03 24.83 37.67
CA LYS A 18 -49.64 26.23 37.42
C LYS A 18 -50.03 26.63 36.01
N LEU A 19 -51.34 26.83 35.88
CA LEU A 19 -52.00 27.90 35.13
C LEU A 19 -51.32 28.29 33.81
N GLU A 20 -51.86 27.71 32.75
CA GLU A 20 -52.22 28.43 31.54
C GLU A 20 -52.63 29.88 31.85
N ALA A 21 -51.83 30.86 31.43
CA ALA A 21 -52.29 32.21 31.03
C ALA A 21 -51.11 33.07 30.56
N ALA A 22 -50.57 32.76 29.38
CA ALA A 22 -49.99 33.77 28.49
C ALA A 22 -50.10 33.27 27.03
N ALA A 23 -51.33 32.92 26.64
CA ALA A 23 -51.69 32.68 25.26
C ALA A 23 -51.75 34.04 24.52
N ALA A 24 -50.61 34.48 23.97
CA ALA A 24 -50.51 35.38 22.82
C ALA A 24 -49.03 35.65 22.48
N ALA A 25 -48.36 34.70 21.83
CA ALA A 25 -47.14 34.98 21.07
C ALA A 25 -47.29 34.34 19.70
N ALA A 26 -47.04 35.12 18.65
CA ALA A 26 -47.17 34.73 17.25
C ALA A 26 -46.38 33.43 16.95
N PRO A 27 -46.79 32.62 15.94
CA PRO A 27 -46.03 31.44 15.56
C PRO A 27 -44.57 31.82 15.26
N PRO A 28 -43.59 30.98 15.65
CA PRO A 28 -42.20 31.25 15.32
C PRO A 28 -42.06 31.37 13.80
N PRO A 29 -41.16 32.24 13.30
CA PRO A 29 -40.91 32.33 11.87
C PRO A 29 -40.49 30.96 11.34
N PRO A 30 -40.77 30.66 10.06
CA PRO A 30 -40.32 29.41 9.46
C PRO A 30 -38.82 29.26 9.69
N LEU A 31 -38.40 28.08 10.16
CA LEU A 31 -36.98 27.76 10.30
C LEU A 31 -36.33 28.04 8.95
N GLN A 32 -35.41 29.01 8.92
CA GLN A 32 -34.61 29.25 7.73
C GLN A 32 -33.79 27.98 7.47
N PRO A 33 -33.59 27.60 6.20
CA PRO A 33 -32.73 26.47 5.88
C PRO A 33 -31.39 26.72 6.55
N LEU A 34 -30.85 25.69 7.22
CA LEU A 34 -29.51 25.72 7.80
C LEU A 34 -28.55 26.09 6.66
N SER A 35 -28.12 27.35 6.58
CA SER A 35 -27.29 27.84 5.47
C SER A 35 -25.86 27.32 5.53
N ASP A 36 -25.51 26.63 6.62
CA ASP A 36 -24.15 26.25 6.90
C ASP A 36 -24.08 24.72 7.03
N VAL A 37 -24.43 24.01 5.96
CA VAL A 37 -23.67 22.78 5.69
C VAL A 37 -22.31 23.30 5.27
N VAL A 38 -21.37 23.35 6.20
CA VAL A 38 -19.97 23.59 5.87
C VAL A 38 -19.60 22.51 4.87
N ASP A 39 -19.49 22.90 3.61
CA ASP A 39 -19.02 22.02 2.56
C ASP A 39 -17.55 21.74 2.83
N CYS A 40 -17.28 20.64 3.52
CA CYS A 40 -15.93 20.21 3.84
C CYS A 40 -15.07 19.98 2.58
N THR A 41 -15.68 19.92 1.38
CA THR A 41 -14.93 19.81 0.11
C THR A 41 -14.32 21.13 -0.34
N SER A 42 -14.70 22.26 0.27
CA SER A 42 -14.19 23.59 -0.11
C SER A 42 -12.89 24.01 0.58
N TYR A 43 -12.43 23.27 1.61
CA TYR A 43 -11.29 23.69 2.44
C TYR A 43 -9.95 23.08 2.04
N PHE A 44 -9.94 22.13 1.11
CA PHE A 44 -8.75 21.68 0.41
C PHE A 44 -9.17 21.51 -1.05
N ALA A 45 -8.78 22.44 -1.91
CA ALA A 45 -8.82 22.13 -3.33
C ALA A 45 -7.87 20.94 -3.55
N ASP A 46 -8.32 19.87 -4.19
CA ASP A 46 -7.45 18.72 -4.53
C ASP A 46 -6.19 19.20 -5.27
N ASP A 47 -6.31 20.27 -6.06
CA ASP A 47 -5.20 20.96 -6.71
C ASP A 47 -4.11 21.40 -5.70
N ASP A 48 -4.47 21.98 -4.54
CA ASP A 48 -3.49 22.44 -3.54
C ASP A 48 -2.76 21.27 -2.87
N VAL A 49 -3.40 20.09 -2.80
CA VAL A 49 -2.79 18.85 -2.28
C VAL A 49 -1.84 18.25 -3.31
N ASP A 50 -2.24 18.18 -4.57
CA ASP A 50 -1.43 17.65 -5.67
C ASP A 50 -0.16 18.49 -5.90
N HIS A 51 -0.28 19.82 -5.83
CA HIS A 51 0.87 20.73 -5.88
C HIS A 51 1.80 20.54 -4.68
N ASN A 52 1.27 20.21 -3.50
CA ASN A 52 2.09 19.97 -2.31
C ASN A 52 2.83 18.62 -2.37
N ILE A 53 2.23 17.58 -2.94
CA ILE A 53 2.90 16.29 -3.20
C ILE A 53 4.06 16.45 -4.19
N THR A 54 3.87 17.28 -5.22
CA THR A 54 4.93 17.59 -6.20
C THR A 54 5.97 18.62 -5.71
N ALA A 55 5.61 19.50 -4.77
CA ALA A 55 6.47 20.55 -4.23
C ALA A 55 7.26 20.15 -2.98
N PHE A 56 6.90 19.05 -2.30
CA PHE A 56 7.81 18.42 -1.35
C PHE A 56 9.09 18.08 -2.13
N PRO A 57 10.31 18.40 -1.62
CA PRO A 57 11.52 17.99 -2.30
C PRO A 57 11.37 16.49 -2.61
N PRO A 58 11.67 16.05 -3.85
CA PRO A 58 11.47 14.66 -4.24
C PRO A 58 11.97 13.81 -3.09
N PRO A 59 11.14 12.91 -2.51
CA PRO A 59 11.56 12.14 -1.35
C PRO A 59 12.94 11.56 -1.68
N GLN A 60 13.85 11.47 -0.70
CA GLN A 60 15.23 10.98 -0.89
C GLN A 60 15.29 9.70 -1.77
N SER A 61 14.17 8.96 -1.85
CA SER A 61 13.80 8.00 -2.89
C SER A 61 14.37 8.24 -4.31
N HIS A 62 14.33 9.45 -4.90
CA HIS A 62 14.80 9.66 -6.29
C HIS A 62 16.32 9.55 -6.44
N GLN A 63 17.07 9.60 -5.34
CA GLN A 63 18.53 9.37 -5.34
C GLN A 63 18.88 7.89 -5.15
N VAL A 64 17.89 7.06 -4.76
CA VAL A 64 18.05 5.63 -4.56
C VAL A 64 17.55 4.92 -5.81
N PRO A 65 18.30 3.95 -6.38
CA PRO A 65 17.78 3.14 -7.48
C PRO A 65 16.49 2.41 -7.06
N PHE A 66 15.63 2.08 -8.02
CA PHE A 66 14.41 1.31 -7.78
C PHE A 66 14.71 0.00 -7.04
N VAL A 67 15.73 -0.72 -7.51
CA VAL A 67 16.34 -1.88 -6.86
C VAL A 67 17.85 -1.65 -6.75
N GLY A 68 18.37 -1.58 -5.52
CA GLY A 68 19.80 -1.37 -5.25
C GLY A 68 20.63 -2.66 -5.38
N ASP A 69 21.94 -2.56 -5.18
CA ASP A 69 22.84 -3.70 -5.14
C ASP A 69 22.74 -4.49 -3.82
N LYS A 70 23.23 -5.75 -3.84
CA LYS A 70 23.43 -6.53 -2.61
C LYS A 70 24.53 -5.88 -1.76
N GLU A 71 24.22 -5.62 -0.51
CA GLU A 71 25.15 -5.06 0.46
C GLU A 71 25.20 -5.89 1.74
N PRO A 72 26.31 -5.85 2.49
CA PRO A 72 26.41 -6.54 3.76
C PRO A 72 25.50 -5.90 4.81
N LEU A 73 24.99 -6.69 5.75
CA LEU A 73 24.16 -6.21 6.86
C LEU A 73 24.88 -5.19 7.75
N SER A 74 26.21 -5.12 7.69
CA SER A 74 27.00 -4.07 8.37
C SER A 74 26.69 -2.67 7.83
N ALA A 75 26.33 -2.54 6.55
CA ALA A 75 25.92 -1.25 5.99
C ALA A 75 24.65 -0.74 6.67
N LEU A 76 23.66 -1.62 6.87
CA LEU A 76 22.46 -1.32 7.64
C LEU A 76 22.78 -1.04 9.12
N ALA A 77 23.71 -1.79 9.73
CA ALA A 77 24.11 -1.54 11.11
C ALA A 77 24.73 -0.14 11.31
N ALA A 78 25.54 0.32 10.34
CA ALA A 78 26.19 1.63 10.37
C ALA A 78 25.18 2.79 10.49
N GLU A 79 23.99 2.66 9.87
CA GLU A 79 22.92 3.67 9.94
C GLU A 79 22.38 3.87 11.37
N TYR A 80 22.52 2.85 12.23
CA TYR A 80 21.97 2.85 13.59
C TYR A 80 23.04 2.96 14.68
N GLU A 81 24.32 3.12 14.33
CA GLU A 81 25.44 3.21 15.29
C GLU A 81 25.26 4.31 16.33
N SER A 82 24.74 5.46 15.91
CA SER A 82 24.47 6.62 16.80
C SER A 82 23.05 6.66 17.35
N GLY A 83 22.20 5.72 16.95
CA GLY A 83 20.75 5.75 17.17
C GLY A 83 20.27 4.79 18.27
N SER A 84 20.03 3.53 17.90
CA SER A 84 19.27 2.58 18.71
C SER A 84 20.04 1.27 18.93
N PRO A 85 20.54 1.01 20.16
CA PRO A 85 21.20 -0.25 20.50
C PRO A 85 20.32 -1.49 20.28
N ILE A 86 19.00 -1.34 20.41
CA ILE A 86 18.03 -2.42 20.18
C ILE A 86 18.00 -2.82 18.70
N LEU A 87 18.08 -1.85 17.78
CA LEU A 87 18.11 -2.14 16.35
C LEU A 87 19.43 -2.81 15.95
N LEU A 88 20.55 -2.38 16.52
CA LEU A 88 21.85 -3.03 16.31
C LEU A 88 21.82 -4.51 16.73
N GLU A 89 21.23 -4.84 17.87
CA GLU A 89 21.12 -6.23 18.31
C GLU A 89 20.20 -7.05 17.39
N LYS A 90 19.10 -6.46 16.90
CA LYS A 90 18.23 -7.11 15.91
C LYS A 90 18.96 -7.37 14.59
N ILE A 91 19.74 -6.42 14.09
CA ILE A 91 20.52 -6.56 12.85
C ILE A 91 21.57 -7.66 13.02
N LYS A 92 22.21 -7.73 14.19
CA LYS A 92 23.15 -8.81 14.52
C LYS A 92 22.47 -10.18 14.51
N LEU A 93 21.26 -10.30 15.04
CA LEU A 93 20.48 -11.55 14.98
C LEU A 93 20.09 -11.93 13.54
N LEU A 94 19.78 -10.95 12.69
CA LEU A 94 19.52 -11.18 11.26
C LEU A 94 20.75 -11.73 10.53
N GLY A 95 21.96 -11.30 10.92
CA GLY A 95 23.22 -11.80 10.36
C GLY A 95 23.48 -13.29 10.55
N ASN A 96 22.73 -13.98 11.41
CA ASN A 96 22.81 -15.43 11.55
C ASN A 96 22.07 -16.18 10.41
N GLN A 97 21.14 -15.51 9.73
CA GLN A 97 20.28 -16.11 8.71
C GLN A 97 20.50 -15.50 7.32
N TYR A 98 20.85 -14.22 7.26
CA TYR A 98 20.97 -13.47 6.02
C TYR A 98 22.40 -12.94 5.85
N VAL A 99 22.96 -13.12 4.66
CA VAL A 99 24.33 -12.69 4.32
C VAL A 99 24.38 -11.27 3.74
N ALA A 100 23.30 -10.83 3.12
CA ALA A 100 23.19 -9.55 2.45
C ALA A 100 21.76 -9.00 2.54
N ILE A 101 21.63 -7.70 2.31
CA ILE A 101 20.37 -6.97 2.12
C ILE A 101 20.42 -6.33 0.72
N ARG A 102 19.25 -6.16 0.11
CA ARG A 102 19.07 -5.31 -1.06
C ARG A 102 18.04 -4.24 -0.70
N ARG A 103 18.37 -2.95 -0.90
CA ARG A 103 17.42 -1.86 -0.67
C ARG A 103 16.58 -1.62 -1.92
N THR A 104 15.29 -1.33 -1.73
CA THR A 104 14.41 -0.82 -2.79
C THR A 104 14.02 0.63 -2.49
N ARG A 105 13.71 1.39 -3.53
CA ARG A 105 13.20 2.76 -3.39
C ARG A 105 11.94 2.79 -2.51
N GLY A 106 11.88 3.73 -1.56
CA GLY A 106 10.73 3.93 -0.67
C GLY A 106 9.69 4.88 -1.26
N ASP A 107 9.01 4.45 -2.33
CA ASP A 107 8.04 5.24 -3.11
C ASP A 107 6.58 4.73 -2.99
N GLY A 108 6.32 3.79 -2.07
CA GLY A 108 5.01 3.15 -1.90
C GLY A 108 4.86 1.83 -2.66
N ASN A 109 5.69 1.59 -3.69
CA ASN A 109 5.70 0.33 -4.45
C ASN A 109 6.76 -0.66 -3.95
N CYS A 110 7.54 -0.29 -2.93
CA CYS A 110 8.69 -1.05 -2.43
C CYS A 110 8.39 -2.52 -2.09
N PHE A 111 7.17 -2.84 -1.64
CA PHE A 111 6.77 -4.22 -1.36
C PHE A 111 6.71 -5.07 -2.63
N PHE A 112 5.94 -4.61 -3.64
CA PHE A 112 5.77 -5.32 -4.92
C PHE A 112 7.12 -5.47 -5.61
N ARG A 113 7.86 -4.36 -5.69
CA ARG A 113 9.21 -4.31 -6.24
C ARG A 113 10.18 -5.30 -5.59
N SER A 114 10.20 -5.34 -4.24
CA SER A 114 11.05 -6.29 -3.49
C SER A 114 10.64 -7.73 -3.75
N PHE A 115 9.34 -8.01 -3.76
CA PHE A 115 8.79 -9.34 -3.97
C PHE A 115 9.11 -9.85 -5.37
N MET A 116 8.80 -9.06 -6.40
CA MET A 116 8.98 -9.43 -7.79
C MET A 116 10.45 -9.60 -8.15
N PHE A 117 11.33 -8.70 -7.72
CA PHE A 117 12.76 -8.89 -7.91
C PHE A 117 13.28 -10.18 -7.27
N ALA A 118 12.95 -10.42 -5.99
CA ALA A 118 13.40 -11.62 -5.29
C ALA A 118 12.84 -12.90 -5.93
N TYR A 119 11.63 -12.84 -6.46
CA TYR A 119 11.00 -13.95 -7.17
C TYR A 119 11.69 -14.25 -8.51
N LEU A 120 11.93 -13.23 -9.33
CA LEU A 120 12.66 -13.38 -10.60
C LEU A 120 14.12 -13.80 -10.38
N GLU A 121 14.79 -13.27 -9.36
CA GLU A 121 16.14 -13.68 -8.94
C GLU A 121 16.15 -15.17 -8.54
N HIS A 122 15.14 -15.63 -7.78
CA HIS A 122 15.02 -17.04 -7.41
C HIS A 122 14.80 -17.94 -8.64
N LEU A 123 13.92 -17.56 -9.55
CA LEU A 123 13.71 -18.29 -10.80
C LEU A 123 15.00 -18.40 -11.61
N LEU A 124 15.74 -17.30 -11.72
CA LEU A 124 17.02 -17.24 -12.42
C LEU A 124 18.06 -18.17 -11.77
N GLU A 125 18.14 -18.21 -10.44
CA GLU A 125 19.09 -19.06 -9.72
C GLU A 125 18.70 -20.55 -9.78
N ALA A 126 17.41 -20.85 -9.62
CA ALA A 126 16.88 -22.21 -9.58
C ALA A 126 16.71 -22.84 -10.97
N GLN A 127 16.65 -22.03 -12.03
CA GLN A 127 16.31 -22.45 -13.39
C GLN A 127 14.98 -23.23 -13.44
N ASP A 128 13.97 -22.74 -12.71
CA ASP A 128 12.70 -23.44 -12.49
C ASP A 128 11.66 -23.15 -13.59
N GLN A 129 11.79 -23.88 -14.71
CA GLN A 129 10.85 -23.75 -15.83
C GLN A 129 9.42 -24.14 -15.47
N ALA A 130 9.24 -25.11 -14.56
CA ALA A 130 7.91 -25.57 -14.18
C ALA A 130 7.15 -24.45 -13.44
N GLU A 131 7.86 -23.69 -12.61
CA GLU A 131 7.28 -22.54 -11.92
C GLU A 131 6.95 -21.40 -12.89
N VAL A 132 7.81 -21.12 -13.87
CA VAL A 132 7.51 -20.15 -14.95
C VAL A 132 6.23 -20.54 -15.69
N ASP A 133 6.12 -21.80 -16.14
CA ASP A 133 4.93 -22.28 -16.85
C ASP A 133 3.67 -22.16 -16.00
N ARG A 134 3.77 -22.50 -14.70
CA ARG A 134 2.67 -22.36 -13.73
C ARG A 134 2.22 -20.90 -13.58
N VAL A 135 3.16 -19.96 -13.46
CA VAL A 135 2.83 -18.53 -13.34
C VAL A 135 2.16 -18.02 -14.60
N LYS A 136 2.64 -18.39 -15.79
CA LYS A 136 2.03 -17.97 -17.06
C LYS A 136 0.58 -18.41 -17.18
N ILE A 137 0.28 -19.64 -16.75
CA ILE A 137 -1.11 -20.13 -16.71
C ILE A 137 -1.96 -19.28 -15.77
N ASN A 138 -1.45 -19.00 -14.55
CA ASN A 138 -2.18 -18.18 -13.57
C ASN A 138 -2.40 -16.74 -14.06
N VAL A 139 -1.43 -16.16 -14.77
CA VAL A 139 -1.54 -14.83 -15.39
C VAL A 139 -2.69 -14.80 -16.38
N GLU A 140 -2.78 -15.80 -17.26
CA GLU A 140 -3.86 -15.90 -18.24
C GLU A 140 -5.23 -16.14 -17.58
N GLU A 141 -5.28 -16.90 -16.48
CA GLU A 141 -6.50 -17.05 -15.67
C GLU A 141 -6.92 -15.74 -15.00
N CYS A 142 -5.96 -14.96 -14.48
CA CYS A 142 -6.18 -13.64 -13.92
C CYS A 142 -6.72 -12.67 -14.99
N ARG A 143 -6.15 -12.68 -16.20
CA ARG A 143 -6.62 -11.90 -17.34
C ARG A 143 -8.10 -12.19 -17.64
N LYS A 144 -8.47 -13.47 -17.73
CA LYS A 144 -9.87 -13.91 -17.96
C LYS A 144 -10.80 -13.51 -16.81
N MET A 145 -10.29 -13.55 -15.57
CA MET A 145 -11.05 -13.11 -14.41
C MET A 145 -11.39 -11.62 -14.50
N LEU A 146 -10.41 -10.77 -14.80
CA LEU A 146 -10.63 -9.32 -14.97
C LEU A 146 -11.64 -9.03 -16.08
N GLN A 147 -11.52 -9.71 -17.22
CA GLN A 147 -12.52 -9.63 -18.30
C GLN A 147 -13.93 -10.00 -17.82
N SER A 148 -14.05 -11.08 -17.05
CA SER A 148 -15.35 -11.54 -16.53
C SER A 148 -15.98 -10.57 -15.52
N LEU A 149 -15.15 -9.75 -14.85
CA LEU A 149 -15.57 -8.69 -13.93
C LEU A 149 -15.92 -7.38 -14.67
N GLY A 150 -15.77 -7.34 -15.99
CA GLY A 150 -16.13 -6.19 -16.82
C GLY A 150 -15.01 -5.18 -17.06
N TYR A 151 -13.76 -5.50 -16.70
CA TYR A 151 -12.61 -4.72 -17.11
C TYR A 151 -12.35 -4.90 -18.63
N VAL A 152 -11.87 -3.85 -19.29
CA VAL A 152 -11.59 -3.88 -20.74
C VAL A 152 -10.11 -4.17 -20.96
N ASP A 153 -9.77 -5.11 -21.85
CA ASP A 153 -8.41 -5.61 -22.07
C ASP A 153 -7.32 -4.53 -22.14
N PHE A 154 -7.54 -3.48 -22.93
CA PHE A 154 -6.52 -2.45 -23.16
C PHE A 154 -6.09 -1.72 -21.88
N THR A 155 -6.87 -1.78 -20.80
CA THR A 155 -6.54 -1.10 -19.53
C THR A 155 -5.50 -1.85 -18.71
N PHE A 156 -5.27 -3.13 -18.98
CA PHE A 156 -4.36 -3.96 -18.19
C PHE A 156 -3.39 -4.84 -19.02
N GLU A 157 -3.59 -4.95 -20.34
CA GLU A 157 -2.83 -5.87 -21.18
C GLU A 157 -1.32 -5.58 -21.20
N ASP A 158 -0.94 -4.32 -21.13
CA ASP A 158 0.47 -3.90 -21.13
C ASP A 158 1.21 -4.42 -19.88
N PHE A 159 0.59 -4.36 -18.70
CA PHE A 159 1.17 -4.87 -17.45
C PHE A 159 1.42 -6.38 -17.52
N PHE A 160 0.45 -7.14 -18.02
CA PHE A 160 0.63 -8.59 -18.18
C PHE A 160 1.69 -8.91 -19.23
N THR A 161 1.73 -8.15 -20.33
CA THR A 161 2.72 -8.36 -21.40
C THR A 161 4.13 -8.14 -20.87
N LEU A 162 4.38 -7.02 -20.18
CA LEU A 162 5.67 -6.71 -19.57
C LEU A 162 6.10 -7.77 -18.54
N PHE A 163 5.17 -8.22 -17.69
CA PHE A 163 5.48 -9.26 -16.72
C PHE A 163 5.83 -10.60 -17.38
N LEU A 164 5.07 -11.02 -18.40
CA LEU A 164 5.34 -12.26 -19.14
C LEU A 164 6.69 -12.18 -19.89
N GLU A 165 7.03 -11.03 -20.47
CA GLU A 165 8.33 -10.79 -21.11
C GLU A 165 9.49 -10.92 -20.13
N GLN A 166 9.31 -10.46 -18.89
CA GLN A 166 10.32 -10.64 -17.84
C GLN A 166 10.49 -12.11 -17.43
N LEU A 167 9.39 -12.86 -17.27
CA LEU A 167 9.47 -14.30 -17.00
C LEU A 167 10.18 -15.05 -18.12
N ASP A 168 9.88 -14.72 -19.38
CA ASP A 168 10.53 -15.33 -20.55
C ASP A 168 12.03 -15.00 -20.61
N SER A 169 12.39 -13.76 -20.32
CA SER A 169 13.78 -13.32 -20.32
C SER A 169 14.62 -14.00 -19.22
N VAL A 170 14.03 -14.23 -18.04
CA VAL A 170 14.73 -14.85 -16.90
C VAL A 170 15.25 -16.25 -17.22
N LEU A 171 14.49 -17.10 -17.90
CA LEU A 171 14.93 -18.45 -18.27
C LEU A 171 15.33 -18.60 -19.74
N GLY A 172 15.39 -17.48 -20.47
CA GLY A 172 15.88 -17.42 -21.84
C GLY A 172 14.89 -17.88 -22.90
N GLY A 173 13.82 -18.60 -22.58
CA GLY A 173 12.88 -19.13 -23.57
C GLY A 173 13.61 -19.94 -24.67
N THR A 174 13.78 -19.37 -25.86
CA THR A 174 14.55 -19.93 -26.99
C THR A 174 16.03 -19.51 -27.06
N GLU A 175 16.43 -18.56 -26.23
CA GLU A 175 17.79 -18.01 -26.09
C GLU A 175 18.39 -18.35 -24.72
N SER A 176 19.58 -17.82 -24.41
CA SER A 176 20.20 -17.99 -23.09
C SER A 176 19.51 -17.14 -22.03
N PRO A 177 19.37 -17.63 -20.77
CA PRO A 177 18.94 -16.83 -19.63
C PRO A 177 19.70 -15.51 -19.50
N ILE A 178 19.02 -14.44 -19.06
CA ILE A 178 19.68 -13.16 -18.76
C ILE A 178 20.71 -13.34 -17.62
N SER A 179 21.73 -12.49 -17.59
CA SER A 179 22.65 -12.46 -16.47
C SER A 179 21.99 -11.83 -15.23
N HIS A 180 22.58 -12.09 -14.06
CA HIS A 180 22.13 -11.44 -12.82
C HIS A 180 22.23 -9.90 -12.90
N ASP A 181 23.31 -9.39 -13.51
CA ASP A 181 23.51 -7.95 -13.71
C ASP A 181 22.44 -7.36 -14.64
N GLU A 182 22.05 -8.10 -15.68
CA GLU A 182 20.99 -7.68 -16.60
C GLU A 182 19.63 -7.65 -15.90
N LEU A 183 19.33 -8.61 -15.02
CA LEU A 183 18.12 -8.57 -14.20
C LEU A 183 18.09 -7.30 -13.33
N ILE A 184 19.20 -6.96 -12.67
CA ILE A 184 19.30 -5.72 -11.88
C ILE A 184 19.09 -4.48 -12.76
N ASN A 185 19.74 -4.41 -13.92
CA ASN A 185 19.63 -3.26 -14.81
C ASN A 185 18.19 -3.04 -15.26
N ARG A 186 17.47 -4.11 -15.61
CA ARG A 186 16.05 -4.03 -15.99
C ARG A 186 15.18 -3.58 -14.83
N SER A 187 15.39 -4.13 -13.63
CA SER A 187 14.65 -3.71 -12.43
C SER A 187 15.00 -2.30 -11.93
N GLN A 188 15.98 -1.63 -12.54
CA GLN A 188 16.28 -0.21 -12.34
C GLN A 188 15.69 0.70 -13.41
N ASP A 189 15.12 0.15 -14.49
CA ASP A 189 14.37 0.91 -15.47
C ASP A 189 12.97 1.24 -14.93
N GLU A 190 12.56 2.50 -15.08
CA GLU A 190 11.28 2.99 -14.55
C GLU A 190 10.08 2.26 -15.15
N SER A 191 10.10 2.01 -16.47
CA SER A 191 8.97 1.35 -17.14
C SER A 191 8.83 -0.11 -16.70
N VAL A 192 9.95 -0.82 -16.57
CA VAL A 192 9.95 -2.21 -16.11
C VAL A 192 9.55 -2.29 -14.65
N SER A 193 10.12 -1.44 -13.80
CA SER A 193 9.92 -1.55 -12.37
C SER A 193 8.53 -1.07 -11.92
N ASP A 194 7.89 -0.14 -12.63
CA ASP A 194 6.54 0.31 -12.26
C ASP A 194 5.40 -0.45 -12.94
N TYR A 195 5.65 -1.12 -14.08
CA TYR A 195 4.61 -1.86 -14.83
C TYR A 195 4.84 -3.37 -14.90
N GLY A 196 6.06 -3.84 -14.65
CA GLY A 196 6.45 -5.25 -14.71
C GLY A 196 6.80 -5.89 -13.36
N GLU A 197 6.82 -5.11 -12.26
CA GLU A 197 7.15 -5.53 -10.89
C GLU A 197 6.13 -5.05 -9.85
#